data_AF-A0A413B2T0-F1
#
_entry.id   AF-A0A413B2T0-F1
#
_cell.length_a   1.000
_cell.length_b   1.000
_cell.length_c   1.000
_cell.angle_alpha   90.00
_cell.angle_beta   90.00
_cell.angle_gamma   90.00
#
_symmetry.space_group_name_H-M   'P 1'
#
loop_
_entity.id
_entity.type
_entity.pdbx_description
1 polymer ?
#
loop_
_entity_poly.entity_id
_entity_poly.type
_entity_poly.pdbx_seq_one_letter_code
_entity_poly.pdbx_strand_id
1 'polypeptide(L)'
;MGEDIKINEVQQVNDAAYITVLLEDGSLGKIPRNDLIELIRENMPESNSEQKGLASPVTPKHYNYYQVDCKLSDLTQNGYYYIDDKIYRKDAPEGLTNYNLVVFNNGFVIQLLHDWHHCYFIRDCWGEWSEWRQISLS
;
A
#
# COMPACT_ATOMS: atom_id res chain seq x y z
N MET A 1 25.81 -22.34 -36.26
CA MET A 1 25.75 -21.10 -35.47
C MET A 1 24.37 -20.52 -35.67
N GLY A 2 23.46 -20.75 -34.74
CA GLY A 2 22.14 -20.11 -34.77
C GLY A 2 22.27 -18.71 -34.21
N GLU A 3 21.79 -17.71 -34.94
CA GLU A 3 21.80 -16.32 -34.50
C GLU A 3 20.86 -16.15 -33.29
N ASP A 4 21.33 -15.42 -32.28
CA ASP A 4 20.55 -15.08 -31.09
C ASP A 4 19.38 -14.17 -31.48
N ILE A 5 18.16 -14.66 -31.27
CA ILE A 5 16.93 -13.91 -31.51
C ILE A 5 16.82 -12.82 -30.44
N LYS A 6 16.96 -11.56 -30.84
CA LYS A 6 16.74 -10.41 -29.96
C LYS A 6 15.27 -10.40 -29.52
N ILE A 7 15.04 -10.33 -28.21
CA ILE A 7 13.70 -10.36 -27.57
C ILE A 7 12.71 -9.32 -28.14
N ASN A 8 13.22 -8.25 -28.76
CA ASN A 8 12.40 -7.19 -29.36
C ASN A 8 11.81 -7.57 -30.73
N GLU A 9 12.17 -8.71 -31.31
CA GLU A 9 11.66 -9.21 -32.60
C GLU A 9 10.70 -10.40 -32.43
N VAL A 10 10.29 -10.72 -31.19
CA VAL A 10 9.22 -11.68 -30.97
C VAL A 10 7.93 -11.03 -31.45
N GLN A 11 7.54 -11.34 -32.70
CA GLN A 11 6.18 -11.23 -33.20
C GLN A 11 5.25 -11.54 -32.02
N GLN A 12 4.36 -10.61 -31.64
CA GLN A 12 3.30 -10.92 -30.68
C GLN A 12 2.44 -12.02 -31.30
N VAL A 13 2.82 -13.28 -31.05
CA VAL A 13 2.08 -14.46 -31.49
C VAL A 13 0.89 -14.53 -30.55
N ASN A 14 -0.21 -13.90 -30.96
CA ASN A 14 -1.42 -13.81 -30.15
C ASN A 14 -1.95 -15.20 -29.72
N ASP A 15 -1.62 -16.26 -30.48
CA ASP A 15 -2.09 -17.64 -30.27
C ASP A 15 -0.98 -18.64 -29.87
N ALA A 16 0.11 -18.21 -29.22
CA ALA A 16 1.10 -19.16 -28.72
C ALA A 16 0.59 -19.89 -27.46
N ALA A 17 0.56 -21.23 -27.52
CA ALA A 17 0.22 -22.12 -26.40
C ALA A 17 1.23 -22.05 -25.24
N TYR A 18 2.39 -21.44 -25.47
CA TYR A 18 3.48 -21.27 -24.52
C TYR A 18 4.09 -19.89 -24.66
N ILE A 19 4.62 -19.36 -23.56
CA ILE A 19 5.50 -18.20 -23.55
C ILE A 19 6.96 -18.67 -23.51
N THR A 20 7.87 -17.88 -24.08
CA THR A 20 9.31 -18.14 -23.97
C THR A 20 9.88 -17.27 -22.86
N VAL A 21 10.68 -17.84 -21.98
CA VAL A 21 11.32 -17.16 -20.84
C VAL A 21 12.83 -17.34 -20.88
N LEU A 22 13.57 -16.46 -20.21
CA LEU A 22 15.01 -16.60 -20.00
C LEU A 22 15.25 -17.30 -18.67
N LEU A 23 16.00 -18.41 -18.68
CA LEU A 23 16.40 -19.15 -17.48
C LEU A 23 17.66 -18.52 -16.85
N GLU A 24 17.98 -18.90 -15.61
CA GLU A 24 19.13 -18.35 -14.87
C GLU A 24 20.49 -18.57 -15.56
N ASP A 25 20.60 -19.66 -16.33
CA ASP A 25 21.78 -19.99 -17.13
C ASP A 25 21.85 -19.22 -18.46
N GLY A 26 20.89 -18.32 -18.71
CA GLY A 26 20.79 -17.53 -19.93
C GLY A 26 20.17 -18.27 -21.12
N SER A 27 19.71 -19.50 -20.94
CA SER A 27 19.02 -20.25 -22.00
C SER A 27 17.53 -19.88 -22.11
N LEU A 28 16.91 -20.24 -23.23
CA LEU A 28 15.48 -20.02 -23.46
C LEU A 28 14.64 -21.22 -23.00
N GLY A 29 13.78 -21.01 -22.01
CA GLY A 29 12.76 -21.95 -21.56
C GLY A 29 11.40 -21.70 -22.21
N LYS A 30 10.51 -22.70 -22.19
CA LYS A 30 9.11 -22.57 -22.64
C LYS A 30 8.17 -22.91 -21.48
N ILE A 31 7.24 -22.01 -21.17
CA ILE A 31 6.22 -22.22 -20.13
C ILE A 31 4.85 -22.27 -20.82
N PRO A 32 4.06 -23.35 -20.65
CA PRO A 32 2.68 -23.40 -21.12
C PRO A 32 1.85 -22.24 -20.53
N ARG A 33 0.98 -21.62 -21.32
CA ARG A 33 0.22 -20.44 -20.88
C ARG A 33 -0.66 -20.75 -19.64
N ASN A 34 -1.17 -21.98 -19.52
CA ASN A 34 -2.00 -22.38 -18.38
C ASN A 34 -1.19 -22.45 -17.08
N ASP A 35 0.05 -22.91 -17.15
CA ASP A 35 0.93 -23.08 -15.99
C ASP A 35 1.52 -21.74 -15.54
N LEU A 36 1.62 -20.77 -16.45
CA LEU A 36 2.07 -19.42 -16.14
C LEU A 36 1.23 -18.74 -15.05
N ILE A 37 -0.09 -18.96 -15.07
CA ILE A 37 -0.99 -18.36 -14.06
C ILE A 37 -0.69 -18.94 -12.68
N GLU A 38 -0.43 -20.24 -12.59
CA GLU A 38 -0.10 -20.91 -11.33
C GLU A 38 1.29 -20.48 -10.84
N LEU A 39 2.29 -20.45 -11.72
CA LEU A 39 3.63 -19.93 -11.42
C LEU A 39 3.59 -18.47 -10.92
N ILE A 40 2.82 -17.59 -11.55
CA ILE A 40 2.65 -16.20 -11.08
C ILE A 40 1.97 -16.16 -9.71
N ARG A 41 0.98 -17.03 -9.45
CA ARG A 41 0.31 -17.09 -8.13
C ARG A 41 1.23 -17.60 -7.03
N GLU A 42 2.02 -18.64 -7.30
CA GLU A 42 2.98 -19.20 -6.35
C GLU A 42 4.10 -18.20 -6.01
N ASN A 43 4.52 -17.39 -6.99
CA ASN A 43 5.61 -16.41 -6.83
C ASN A 43 5.12 -14.98 -6.54
N MET A 44 3.81 -14.75 -6.51
CA MET A 44 3.21 -13.46 -6.13
C MET A 44 3.62 -12.99 -4.71
N PRO A 45 3.72 -13.87 -3.69
CA PRO A 45 4.22 -13.54 -2.36
C PRO A 45 5.67 -13.05 -2.32
N GLU A 46 6.47 -13.36 -3.35
CA GLU A 46 7.85 -12.87 -3.43
C GLU A 46 7.94 -11.55 -4.22
N SER A 47 7.08 -11.36 -5.23
CA SER A 47 7.00 -10.11 -6.01
C SER A 47 6.34 -8.96 -5.25
N ASN A 48 5.53 -9.25 -4.22
CA ASN A 48 4.96 -8.27 -3.31
C ASN A 48 5.80 -8.06 -2.03
N SER A 49 6.98 -8.69 -1.94
CA SER A 49 7.88 -8.46 -0.81
C SER A 49 8.35 -7.00 -0.80
N GLU A 50 8.27 -6.36 0.36
CA GLU A 50 8.66 -4.96 0.59
C GLU A 50 10.07 -4.62 0.06
N GLN A 51 10.92 -5.63 -0.12
CA GLN A 51 12.28 -5.53 -0.62
C GLN A 51 12.42 -5.15 -2.10
N LYS A 52 11.37 -5.28 -2.94
CA LYS A 52 11.45 -4.99 -4.39
C LYS A 52 10.66 -3.77 -4.88
N GLY A 53 10.12 -2.97 -3.97
CA GLY A 53 9.71 -1.58 -4.25
C GLY A 53 8.53 -1.37 -5.21
N LEU A 54 7.77 -2.42 -5.57
CA LEU A 54 6.63 -2.30 -6.50
C LEU A 54 5.25 -2.16 -5.82
N ALA A 55 5.20 -2.18 -4.49
CA ALA A 55 4.14 -1.59 -3.69
C ALA A 55 4.69 -1.43 -2.26
N SER A 56 4.51 -0.25 -1.64
CA SER A 56 4.34 -0.29 -0.19
C SER A 56 3.01 -1.03 0.03
N PRO A 57 2.98 -2.17 0.76
CA PRO A 57 1.80 -3.03 0.84
C PRO A 57 0.60 -2.38 1.52
N VAL A 58 0.76 -1.19 2.11
CA VAL A 58 -0.36 -0.40 2.62
C VAL A 58 -0.95 0.43 1.50
N THR A 59 -1.86 -0.19 0.74
CA THR A 59 -3.12 0.50 0.39
C THR A 59 -3.55 1.31 1.62
N PRO A 60 -3.91 2.60 1.51
CA PRO A 60 -4.51 3.35 2.60
C PRO A 60 -5.44 2.44 3.40
N LYS A 61 -5.16 2.25 4.70
CA LYS A 61 -6.08 1.49 5.54
C LYS A 61 -7.37 2.32 5.58
N HIS A 62 -8.37 1.87 4.84
CA HIS A 62 -9.62 2.58 4.64
C HIS A 62 -10.60 2.10 5.69
N TYR A 63 -10.93 2.97 6.64
CA TYR A 63 -11.99 2.76 7.60
C TYR A 63 -13.27 3.37 7.03
N ASN A 64 -14.14 2.52 6.46
CA ASN A 64 -15.38 2.93 5.81
C ASN A 64 -16.61 2.61 6.66
N TYR A 65 -17.73 3.26 6.34
CA TYR A 65 -19.00 3.16 7.06
C TYR A 65 -19.67 1.78 7.06
N TYR A 66 -19.14 0.81 6.31
CA TYR A 66 -19.73 -0.52 6.26
C TYR A 66 -19.21 -1.46 7.35
N GLN A 67 -18.13 -1.11 8.07
CA GLN A 67 -17.60 -1.89 9.19
C GLN A 67 -16.50 -1.10 9.92
N VAL A 68 -16.58 -1.07 11.27
CA VAL A 68 -15.52 -0.71 12.24
C VAL A 68 -15.65 0.68 12.90
N ASP A 69 -15.78 0.69 14.24
CA ASP A 69 -15.55 1.86 15.10
C ASP A 69 -14.06 2.20 15.10
N CYS A 70 -13.69 3.47 14.88
CA CYS A 70 -12.29 3.89 14.82
C CYS A 70 -11.89 4.68 16.07
N LYS A 71 -10.98 4.13 16.87
CA LYS A 71 -10.33 4.85 17.96
C LYS A 71 -8.92 5.25 17.51
N LEU A 72 -8.68 6.54 17.33
CA LEU A 72 -7.44 7.00 16.69
C LEU A 72 -6.21 6.68 17.54
N SER A 73 -6.35 6.58 18.87
CA SER A 73 -5.23 6.20 19.76
C SER A 73 -4.66 4.81 19.48
N ASP A 74 -5.47 3.94 18.87
CA ASP A 74 -5.09 2.55 18.60
C ASP A 74 -4.32 2.43 17.28
N LEU A 75 -4.37 3.48 16.44
CA LEU A 75 -3.65 3.57 15.16
C LEU A 75 -2.20 4.01 15.37
N THR A 76 -1.36 3.07 15.79
CA THR A 76 0.06 3.31 16.10
C THR A 76 1.02 2.78 15.04
N GLN A 77 0.55 2.05 14.04
CA GLN A 77 1.39 1.51 12.99
C GLN A 77 1.72 2.59 11.96
N ASN A 78 2.96 2.59 11.46
CA ASN A 78 3.37 3.43 10.35
C ASN A 78 2.41 3.28 9.17
N GLY A 79 1.90 4.39 8.64
CA GLY A 79 1.05 4.32 7.47
C GLY A 79 0.13 5.51 7.25
N TYR A 80 -0.69 5.36 6.22
CA TYR A 80 -1.71 6.31 5.81
C TYR A 80 -3.09 5.67 5.96
N TYR A 81 -4.02 6.44 6.51
CA TYR A 81 -5.36 6.00 6.89
C TYR A 81 -6.39 6.98 6.32
N TYR A 82 -7.42 6.46 5.67
CA TYR A 82 -8.60 7.25 5.31
C TYR A 82 -9.73 6.90 6.26
N ILE A 83 -10.37 7.92 6.85
CA ILE A 83 -11.41 7.75 7.86
C ILE A 83 -12.66 8.53 7.43
N ASP A 84 -13.75 7.79 7.23
CA ASP A 84 -15.06 8.32 6.86
C ASP A 84 -15.69 9.09 8.05
N ASP A 85 -16.45 10.17 7.81
CA ASP A 85 -17.16 10.88 8.88
C ASP A 85 -18.40 10.15 9.41
N LYS A 86 -18.87 9.14 8.68
CA LYS A 86 -20.05 8.33 9.04
C LYS A 86 -19.75 7.20 10.01
N ILE A 87 -18.48 6.89 10.31
CA ILE A 87 -18.15 5.91 11.35
C ILE A 87 -18.12 6.58 12.73
N TYR A 88 -18.30 5.77 13.77
CA TYR A 88 -18.06 6.24 15.13
C TYR A 88 -16.56 6.42 15.34
N ARG A 89 -16.17 7.62 15.79
CA ARG A 89 -14.77 8.05 15.94
C ARG A 89 -14.52 8.41 17.40
N LYS A 90 -13.46 7.86 17.99
CA LYS A 90 -12.96 8.20 19.32
C LYS A 90 -11.59 8.85 19.23
N ASP A 91 -11.33 9.77 20.16
CA ASP A 91 -10.06 10.50 20.31
C ASP A 91 -9.66 11.27 19.05
N ALA A 92 -10.64 11.73 18.27
CA ALA A 92 -10.46 12.64 17.15
C ALA A 92 -10.85 14.06 17.58
N PRO A 93 -10.28 15.11 16.96
CA PRO A 93 -10.79 16.47 17.09
C PRO A 93 -12.30 16.55 16.78
N GLU A 94 -13.01 17.45 17.45
CA GLU A 94 -14.42 17.68 17.19
C GLU A 94 -14.65 18.41 15.85
N GLY A 95 -15.83 18.22 15.25
CA GLY A 95 -16.24 18.96 14.05
C GLY A 95 -15.59 18.53 12.74
N LEU A 96 -14.83 17.43 12.72
CA LEU A 96 -14.19 16.94 11.51
C LEU A 96 -15.18 16.26 10.54
N THR A 97 -15.04 16.53 9.25
CA THR A 97 -15.62 15.72 8.17
C THR A 97 -14.75 14.50 7.90
N ASN A 98 -14.84 13.89 6.70
CA ASN A 98 -13.87 12.90 6.27
C ASN A 98 -12.44 13.42 6.52
N TYR A 99 -11.49 12.55 6.85
CA TYR A 99 -10.11 12.97 7.02
C TYR A 99 -9.11 11.87 6.72
N ASN A 100 -7.88 12.31 6.47
CA ASN A 100 -6.73 11.45 6.32
C ASN A 100 -5.87 11.56 7.57
N LEU A 101 -5.36 10.43 8.03
CA LEU A 101 -4.44 10.32 9.15
C LEU A 101 -3.14 9.69 8.66
N VAL A 102 -2.03 10.34 8.95
CA VAL A 102 -0.67 9.82 8.74
C VAL A 102 -0.08 9.50 10.10
N VAL A 103 0.46 8.29 10.24
CA VAL A 103 1.06 7.82 11.48
C VAL A 103 2.52 7.53 11.23
N PHE A 104 3.38 8.11 12.06
CA PHE A 104 4.80 7.79 12.15
C PHE A 104 5.08 7.17 13.51
N ASN A 105 5.81 6.06 13.53
CA ASN A 105 6.20 5.33 14.72
C ASN A 105 7.63 4.81 14.58
N ASN A 106 8.50 5.33 15.43
CA ASN A 106 9.91 4.90 15.55
C ASN A 106 10.37 4.97 17.03
N GLY A 107 9.60 4.36 17.93
CA GLY A 107 9.84 4.39 19.39
C GLY A 107 9.01 5.44 20.15
N PHE A 108 8.37 6.35 19.42
CA PHE A 108 7.28 7.22 19.83
C PHE A 108 6.35 7.39 18.62
N VAL A 109 5.08 7.71 18.86
CA VAL A 109 4.09 7.84 17.78
C VAL A 109 3.82 9.31 17.51
N ILE A 110 3.81 9.72 16.24
CA ILE A 110 3.26 11.00 15.79
C ILE A 110 2.07 10.72 14.89
N GLN A 111 1.00 11.46 15.11
CA GLN A 111 -0.18 11.45 14.27
C GLN A 111 -0.39 12.83 13.65
N LEU A 112 -0.51 12.87 12.33
CA LEU A 112 -0.86 14.06 11.56
C LEU A 112 -2.18 13.81 10.85
N LEU A 113 -3.17 14.66 11.11
CA LEU A 113 -4.51 14.57 10.57
C LEU A 113 -4.79 15.76 9.66
N HIS A 114 -5.44 15.51 8.53
CA HIS A 114 -5.92 16.53 7.60
C HIS A 114 -7.36 16.22 7.18
N ASP A 115 -8.27 17.16 7.43
CA ASP A 115 -9.68 17.04 7.03
C ASP A 115 -9.97 17.70 5.67
N TRP A 116 -11.20 17.55 5.19
CA TRP A 116 -11.60 18.14 3.90
C TRP A 116 -11.85 19.66 3.95
N HIS A 117 -11.80 20.28 5.13
CA HIS A 117 -11.83 21.73 5.28
C HIS A 117 -10.43 22.34 5.36
N HIS A 118 -9.39 21.56 5.06
CA HIS A 118 -8.00 21.97 5.14
C HIS A 118 -7.55 22.36 6.55
N CYS A 119 -8.19 21.80 7.57
CA CYS A 119 -7.70 21.85 8.93
C CYS A 119 -6.65 20.75 9.12
N TYR A 120 -5.49 21.14 9.67
CA TYR A 120 -4.42 20.21 9.99
C TYR A 120 -4.31 20.09 11.51
N PHE A 121 -4.14 18.87 12.00
CA PHE A 121 -3.94 18.59 13.41
C PHE A 121 -2.74 17.68 13.59
N ILE A 122 -2.06 17.86 14.72
CA ILE A 122 -0.94 17.02 15.13
C ILE A 122 -1.08 16.64 16.59
N ARG A 123 -0.68 15.41 16.92
CA ARG A 123 -0.43 14.96 18.28
C ARG A 123 0.65 13.89 18.28
N ASP A 124 1.11 13.52 19.47
CA ASP A 124 2.16 12.54 19.68
C ASP A 124 1.86 11.66 20.90
N CYS A 125 2.55 10.52 20.99
CA CYS A 125 2.51 9.61 22.12
C CYS A 125 3.92 9.20 22.50
N TRP A 126 4.32 9.62 23.70
CA TRP A 126 5.56 9.21 24.36
C TRP A 126 5.26 8.77 25.80
N GLY A 127 4.52 7.66 25.91
CA GLY A 127 3.98 7.12 27.16
C GLY A 127 2.47 7.38 27.28
N GLU A 128 2.07 8.65 27.17
CA GLU A 128 0.67 9.08 27.09
C GLU A 128 0.43 9.89 25.82
N TRP A 129 -0.81 9.89 25.33
CA TRP A 129 -1.21 10.68 24.18
C TRP A 129 -1.32 12.16 24.57
N SER A 130 -0.69 13.03 23.78
CA SER A 130 -0.93 14.46 23.87
C SER A 130 -2.28 14.85 23.25
N GLU A 131 -2.82 15.96 23.72
CA GLU A 131 -4.00 16.58 23.11
C GLU A 131 -3.72 16.99 21.65
N TRP A 132 -4.76 16.94 20.82
CA TRP A 132 -4.66 17.42 19.44
C TRP A 132 -4.39 18.92 19.39
N ARG A 133 -3.39 19.30 18.60
CA ARG A 133 -3.10 20.71 18.30
C ARG A 133 -3.40 20.98 16.84
N GLN A 134 -4.25 21.97 16.58
CA GLN A 134 -4.46 22.47 15.23
C GLN A 134 -3.23 23.27 14.78
N ILE A 135 -2.77 23.01 13.56
CA ILE A 135 -1.67 23.73 12.92
C ILE A 135 -2.21 24.45 11.68
N SER A 136 -1.67 25.63 11.41
CA SER A 136 -1.99 26.42 10.22
C SER A 136 -0.81 26.38 9.27
N LEU A 137 -1.09 26.10 8.00
CA LEU A 137 -0.11 26.22 6.92
C LEU A 137 -0.30 27.61 6.30
N SER A 138 0.61 28.52 6.61
CA SER A 138 0.66 29.89 6.07
C SER A 138 1.18 29.94 4.64
#